data_AF-A0A530QN29-F1
#
_entry.id   AF-A0A530QN29-F1
#
_cell.length_a   1.000
_cell.length_b   1.000
_cell.length_c   1.000
_cell.angle_alpha   90.00
_cell.angle_beta   90.00
_cell.angle_gamma   90.00
#
_symmetry.space_group_name_H-M   'P 1'
#
loop_
_entity.id
_entity.type
_entity.pdbx_description
1 polymer ?
#
loop_
_entity_poly.entity_id
_entity_poly.type
_entity_poly.pdbx_seq_one_letter_code
_entity_poly.pdbx_strand_id
1 'polypeptide(L)'
;VVIEPLGKGMVLTTLRYDNTVRQPDSVFGDIKSVKTDDEMIDLAEHIIDRKGTKFDPSKFDDRYEDALLELIRARKAGRKAPKAKAPPKPSNVVNLFDALKKSLNAEGAGKAASKAKPKPKAGRGKASAPRRKSA
;
A
#
# COMPACT_ATOMS: atom_id res chain seq x y z
N VAL A 1 -15.63 33.57 -2.56
CA VAL A 1 -15.81 32.31 -1.80
C VAL A 1 -17.21 31.78 -2.08
N VAL A 2 -17.42 30.47 -2.02
CA VAL A 2 -18.74 29.82 -2.12
C VAL A 2 -19.04 29.19 -0.77
N ILE A 3 -20.28 29.33 -0.31
CA ILE A 3 -20.73 28.77 0.97
C ILE A 3 -21.86 27.79 0.68
N GLU A 4 -21.73 26.58 1.19
CA GLU A 4 -22.70 25.50 1.00
C GLU A 4 -23.10 24.91 2.36
N PRO A 5 -24.38 24.54 2.57
CA PRO A 5 -24.80 23.84 3.77
C PRO A 5 -24.17 22.44 3.81
N LEU A 6 -23.59 22.06 4.95
CA LEU A 6 -23.07 20.71 5.19
C LEU A 6 -23.57 20.19 6.54
N GLY A 7 -24.58 19.33 6.50
CA GLY A 7 -25.21 18.77 7.71
C GLY A 7 -25.79 19.87 8.60
N LYS A 8 -25.26 20.02 9.83
CA LYS A 8 -25.64 21.07 10.78
C LYS A 8 -24.79 22.35 10.67
N GLY A 9 -23.86 22.41 9.73
CA GLY A 9 -22.91 23.52 9.55
C GLY A 9 -22.85 24.02 8.11
N MET A 10 -21.78 24.75 7.80
CA MET A 10 -21.50 25.29 6.46
C MET A 10 -20.07 24.96 6.06
N VAL A 11 -19.86 24.70 4.78
CA VAL A 11 -18.54 24.61 4.15
C VAL A 11 -18.28 25.90 3.38
N LEU A 12 -17.09 26.46 3.55
CA LEU A 12 -16.62 27.61 2.80
C LEU A 12 -15.52 27.15 1.84
N THR A 13 -15.80 27.23 0.55
CA THR A 13 -14.84 26.94 -0.51
C THR A 13 -14.27 28.24 -1.05
N THR A 14 -12.95 28.41 -0.94
CA THR A 14 -12.28 29.60 -1.50
C THR A 14 -12.19 29.49 -3.01
N LEU A 15 -12.69 30.52 -3.69
CA LEU A 15 -12.59 30.61 -5.15
C LEU A 15 -11.21 31.13 -5.55
N ARG A 16 -10.65 30.55 -6.61
CA ARG A 16 -9.39 31.00 -7.22
C ARG A 16 -9.66 32.17 -8.17
N TYR A 17 -8.76 33.15 -8.20
CA TYR A 17 -8.79 34.22 -9.20
C TYR A 17 -8.33 33.68 -10.55
N ASP A 18 -8.80 34.28 -11.64
CA ASP A 18 -8.47 33.87 -13.01
C ASP A 18 -6.95 33.75 -13.24
N ASN A 19 -6.18 34.74 -12.78
CA ASN A 19 -4.71 34.75 -12.89
C ASN A 19 -3.98 33.65 -12.09
N THR A 20 -4.67 32.93 -11.20
CA THR A 20 -4.10 31.78 -10.45
C THR A 20 -4.45 30.43 -11.06
N VAL A 21 -5.34 30.41 -12.06
CA VAL A 21 -5.75 29.21 -12.78
C VAL A 21 -4.91 29.12 -14.06
N ARG A 22 -4.13 28.04 -14.17
CA ARG A 22 -3.37 27.77 -15.40
C ARG A 22 -4.28 27.11 -16.43
N GLN A 23 -4.23 27.58 -17.66
CA GLN A 23 -4.98 26.98 -18.76
C GLN A 23 -4.41 25.58 -19.08
N PRO A 24 -5.26 24.55 -19.23
CA PRO A 24 -4.80 23.18 -19.48
C PRO A 24 -3.82 23.08 -20.66
N ASP A 25 -4.12 23.73 -21.78
CA ASP A 25 -3.28 23.70 -22.98
C ASP A 25 -1.87 24.27 -22.73
N SER A 26 -1.74 25.24 -21.83
CA SER A 26 -0.44 25.81 -21.45
C SER A 26 0.45 24.85 -20.65
N VAL A 27 -0.12 23.81 -20.04
CA VAL A 27 0.58 22.83 -19.22
C VAL A 27 0.70 21.48 -19.94
N PHE A 28 -0.32 21.10 -20.70
CA PHE A 28 -0.48 19.77 -21.28
C PHE A 28 -0.48 19.76 -22.82
N GLY A 29 -0.36 20.91 -23.49
CA GLY A 29 -0.45 21.00 -24.96
C GLY A 29 0.59 20.17 -25.72
N ASP A 30 1.75 19.93 -25.12
CA ASP A 30 2.82 19.12 -25.70
C ASP A 30 2.57 17.60 -25.54
N ILE A 31 1.59 17.20 -24.73
CA ILE A 31 1.25 15.80 -24.50
C ILE A 31 0.42 15.30 -25.68
N LYS A 32 1.03 14.42 -26.48
CA LYS A 32 0.33 13.75 -27.58
C LYS A 32 -0.81 12.90 -27.06
N SER A 33 -1.94 12.94 -27.77
CA SER A 33 -3.00 11.95 -27.57
C SER A 33 -2.47 10.58 -27.97
N VAL A 34 -2.48 9.63 -27.03
CA VAL A 34 -2.08 8.25 -27.24
C VAL A 34 -3.32 7.37 -27.06
N LYS A 35 -3.53 6.42 -27.97
CA LYS A 35 -4.56 5.39 -27.78
C LYS A 35 -4.17 4.54 -26.59
N THR A 36 -5.06 4.44 -25.61
CA THR A 36 -4.88 3.57 -24.45
C THR A 36 -5.09 2.12 -24.89
N ASP A 37 -4.29 1.22 -24.33
CA ASP A 37 -4.41 -0.23 -24.53
C ASP A 37 -5.42 -0.79 -23.51
N ASP A 38 -6.44 -1.49 -23.99
CA ASP A 38 -7.51 -2.04 -23.15
C ASP A 38 -6.95 -3.05 -22.13
N GLU A 39 -5.94 -3.85 -22.49
CA GLU A 39 -5.29 -4.79 -21.53
C GLU A 39 -4.62 -4.04 -20.37
N MET A 40 -4.11 -2.84 -20.64
CA MET A 40 -3.47 -2.00 -19.63
C MET A 40 -4.48 -1.34 -18.70
N ILE A 41 -5.66 -1.00 -19.21
CA ILE A 41 -6.78 -0.48 -18.40
C ILE A 41 -7.27 -1.56 -17.45
N ASP A 42 -7.57 -2.76 -17.95
CA ASP A 42 -8.04 -3.89 -17.14
C ASP A 42 -7.06 -4.23 -16.02
N LEU A 43 -5.77 -4.18 -16.31
CA LEU A 43 -4.73 -4.40 -15.31
C LEU A 43 -4.69 -3.29 -14.26
N ALA A 44 -4.79 -2.03 -14.67
CA ALA A 44 -4.81 -0.89 -13.76
C ALA A 44 -6.02 -0.96 -12.81
N GLU A 45 -7.19 -1.31 -13.33
CA GLU A 45 -8.41 -1.53 -12.54
C GLU A 45 -8.19 -2.63 -11.50
N HIS A 46 -7.65 -3.79 -11.90
CA HIS A 46 -7.38 -4.89 -10.96
C HIS A 46 -6.37 -4.50 -9.86
N ILE A 47 -5.39 -3.66 -10.17
CA ILE A 47 -4.44 -3.13 -9.17
C ILE A 47 -5.17 -2.20 -8.19
N ILE A 48 -6.02 -1.31 -8.70
CA ILE A 48 -6.80 -0.39 -7.87
C ILE A 48 -7.73 -1.17 -6.95
N ASP A 49 -8.42 -2.19 -7.46
CA ASP A 49 -9.32 -3.03 -6.67
C ASP A 49 -8.57 -3.80 -5.58
N ARG A 50 -7.39 -4.36 -5.91
CA ARG A 50 -6.58 -5.09 -4.92
C ARG A 50 -5.93 -4.18 -3.87
N LYS A 51 -5.55 -2.96 -4.24
CA LYS A 51 -4.85 -2.01 -3.35
C LYS A 51 -5.79 -0.97 -2.72
N GLY A 52 -7.05 -0.95 -3.12
CA GLY A 52 -8.08 -0.08 -2.60
C GLY A 52 -8.20 -0.27 -1.09
N THR A 53 -8.20 0.84 -0.36
CA THR A 53 -8.36 0.84 1.09
C THR A 53 -9.19 2.04 1.51
N LYS A 54 -9.69 2.01 2.75
CA LYS A 54 -10.38 3.17 3.32
C LYS A 54 -9.37 4.28 3.55
N PHE A 55 -9.65 5.46 2.99
CA PHE A 55 -8.86 6.65 3.26
C PHE A 55 -9.05 7.05 4.73
N ASP A 56 -7.94 7.11 5.46
CA ASP A 56 -7.88 7.55 6.84
C ASP A 56 -6.88 8.71 6.94
N PRO A 57 -7.36 9.96 7.07
CA PRO A 57 -6.50 11.14 7.09
C PRO A 57 -5.59 11.16 8.32
N SER A 58 -5.93 10.47 9.41
CA SER A 58 -5.12 10.43 10.63
C SER A 58 -3.82 9.64 10.47
N LYS A 59 -3.65 8.90 9.37
CA LYS A 59 -2.40 8.19 9.04
C LYS A 59 -1.39 9.05 8.29
N PHE A 60 -1.75 10.29 7.95
CA PHE A 60 -0.85 11.22 7.26
C PHE A 60 -0.20 12.13 8.29
N ASP A 61 1.10 11.90 8.51
CA ASP A 61 1.91 12.73 9.41
C ASP A 61 2.50 13.93 8.67
N ASP A 62 2.47 15.11 9.30
CA ASP A 62 3.21 16.27 8.82
C ASP A 62 4.70 16.12 9.16
N ARG A 63 5.40 15.44 8.26
CA ARG A 63 6.84 15.18 8.37
C ARG A 63 7.66 16.46 8.47
N TYR A 64 7.16 17.59 7.96
CA TYR A 64 7.85 18.86 8.03
C TYR A 64 7.70 19.48 9.42
N GLU A 65 6.47 19.54 9.93
CA GLU A 65 6.19 20.03 11.29
C GLU A 65 6.95 19.21 12.34
N ASP A 66 6.90 17.88 12.23
CA ASP A 66 7.63 16.99 13.13
C ASP A 66 9.13 17.26 13.15
N ALA A 67 9.72 17.41 11.96
CA ALA A 67 11.15 17.71 11.82
C ALA A 67 11.50 19.09 12.37
N LEU A 68 10.62 20.07 12.21
CA LEU A 68 10.80 21.42 12.75
C LEU A 68 10.74 21.41 14.28
N LEU A 69 9.78 20.70 14.86
CA LEU A 69 9.66 20.53 16.31
C LEU A 69 10.88 19.81 16.90
N GLU A 70 11.37 18.78 16.22
CA GLU A 70 12.59 18.06 16.62
C GLU A 70 13.82 18.99 16.61
N LEU A 71 13.95 19.81 15.56
CA LEU A 71 15.02 20.81 15.45
C LEU A 71 14.96 21.85 16.58
N ILE A 72 13.77 22.37 16.88
CA ILE A 72 13.56 23.34 17.97
C ILE A 72 13.94 22.71 19.31
N ARG A 73 13.53 21.46 19.58
CA ARG A 73 13.88 20.74 20.81
C ARG A 73 15.38 20.51 20.93
N ALA A 74 16.05 20.11 19.84
CA ALA A 74 17.50 19.94 19.82
C ALA A 74 18.24 21.25 20.13
N ARG A 75 17.81 22.37 19.53
CA ARG A 75 18.35 23.71 19.79
C ARG A 75 18.17 24.12 21.26
N LYS A 76 16.95 23.97 21.82
CA LYS A 76 16.68 24.27 23.23
C LYS A 76 17.53 23.44 24.19
N ALA A 77 17.80 22.17 23.84
CA ALA A 77 18.61 21.27 24.65
C ALA A 77 20.13 21.42 24.43
N GLY A 78 20.59 22.37 23.60
CA GLY A 78 22.01 22.54 23.26
C GLY A 78 22.61 21.37 22.46
N ARG A 79 21.77 20.52 21.86
CA ARG A 79 22.18 19.34 21.09
C ARG A 79 22.34 19.70 19.60
N LYS A 80 23.11 18.90 18.88
CA LYS A 80 23.26 19.02 17.42
C LYS A 80 21.92 18.73 16.72
N ALA A 81 21.70 19.37 15.57
CA ALA A 81 20.50 19.18 14.78
C ALA A 81 20.33 17.71 14.33
N PRO A 82 19.08 17.21 14.22
CA PRO A 82 18.80 15.86 13.70
C PRO A 82 19.37 15.68 12.28
N LYS A 83 19.89 14.49 11.98
CA LYS A 83 20.35 14.16 10.63
C LYS A 83 19.16 13.80 9.74
N ALA A 84 19.11 14.36 8.54
CA ALA A 84 18.12 13.98 7.53
C ALA A 84 18.24 12.48 7.20
N LYS A 85 17.10 11.78 7.16
CA LYS A 85 17.05 10.39 6.69
C LYS A 85 17.38 10.35 5.19
N ALA A 86 18.28 9.45 4.81
CA ALA A 86 18.60 9.23 3.40
C ALA A 86 17.36 8.74 2.63
N PRO A 87 17.18 9.17 1.37
CA PRO A 87 16.10 8.65 0.54
C PRO A 87 16.24 7.13 0.35
N PRO A 88 15.12 6.38 0.22
CA PRO A 88 15.18 4.96 -0.07
C PRO A 88 15.91 4.72 -1.40
N LYS A 89 16.70 3.64 -1.45
CA LYS A 89 17.41 3.25 -2.67
C LYS A 89 16.39 2.85 -3.76
N PRO A 90 16.60 3.24 -5.02
CA PRO A 90 15.75 2.78 -6.11
C PRO A 90 15.86 1.25 -6.22
N SER A 91 14.72 0.56 -6.21
CA SER A 91 14.66 -0.87 -6.54
C SER A 91 14.83 -1.06 -8.04
N ASN A 92 15.53 -2.11 -8.46
CA ASN A 92 15.72 -2.42 -9.87
C ASN A 92 14.45 -3.09 -10.43
N VAL A 93 13.75 -2.41 -11.33
CA VAL A 93 12.42 -2.79 -11.80
C VAL A 93 12.48 -2.97 -13.32
N VAL A 94 12.94 -4.13 -13.78
CA VAL A 94 13.20 -4.34 -15.21
C VAL A 94 12.07 -5.08 -15.92
N ASN A 95 11.18 -5.78 -15.21
CA ASN A 95 10.03 -6.40 -15.87
C ASN A 95 8.83 -6.63 -14.92
N LEU A 96 8.10 -5.55 -14.60
CA LEU A 96 6.88 -5.63 -13.78
C LEU A 96 5.77 -6.39 -14.47
N PHE A 97 5.66 -6.30 -15.79
CA PHE A 97 4.57 -6.89 -16.54
C PHE A 97 4.57 -8.41 -16.43
N ASP A 98 5.70 -9.04 -16.74
CA ASP A 98 5.84 -10.49 -16.67
C ASP A 98 5.83 -10.99 -15.23
N ALA A 99 6.47 -10.26 -14.31
CA ALA A 99 6.48 -10.62 -12.90
C ALA A 99 5.08 -10.53 -12.28
N LEU A 100 4.26 -9.56 -12.69
CA LEU A 100 2.91 -9.35 -12.17
C LEU A 100 1.89 -10.29 -12.81
N LYS A 101 1.92 -10.52 -14.14
CA LYS A 101 1.10 -11.56 -14.79
C LYS A 101 1.34 -12.93 -14.12
N LYS A 102 2.61 -13.26 -13.82
CA LYS A 102 2.97 -14.48 -13.08
C LYS A 102 2.45 -14.48 -11.64
N SER A 103 2.57 -13.36 -10.91
CA SER A 103 2.10 -13.25 -9.53
C SER A 103 0.57 -13.37 -9.41
N LEU A 104 -0.18 -12.71 -10.30
CA LEU A 104 -1.64 -12.77 -10.34
C LEU A 104 -2.15 -14.18 -10.67
N ASN A 105 -1.52 -14.86 -11.63
CA ASN A 105 -1.88 -16.22 -12.03
C ASN A 105 -1.50 -17.27 -10.98
N ALA A 106 -0.39 -17.08 -10.27
CA ALA A 106 0.05 -18.00 -9.21
C ALA A 106 -0.83 -17.95 -7.96
N GLU A 107 -1.40 -16.79 -7.62
CA GLU A 107 -2.19 -16.60 -6.41
C GLU A 107 -3.66 -17.07 -6.55
N GLY A 108 -4.16 -17.21 -7.79
CA GLY A 108 -5.49 -17.73 -8.09
C GLY A 108 -5.63 -19.27 -7.96
N ALA A 109 -4.53 -20.01 -8.02
CA ALA A 109 -4.53 -21.48 -7.97
C ALA A 109 -4.28 -22.08 -6.56
N GLY A 110 -4.08 -21.24 -5.54
CA GLY A 110 -3.68 -21.67 -4.19
C GLY A 110 -4.81 -22.10 -3.22
N LYS A 111 -6.07 -22.08 -3.66
CA LYS A 111 -7.24 -22.46 -2.81
C LYS A 111 -8.00 -23.67 -3.35
N ALA A 112 -7.31 -24.69 -3.87
CA ALA A 112 -7.95 -25.97 -4.18
C ALA A 112 -6.96 -27.15 -4.10
N ALA A 113 -6.51 -27.49 -2.89
CA ALA A 113 -6.12 -28.84 -2.44
C ALA A 113 -5.31 -28.68 -1.15
N SER A 114 -5.89 -28.84 0.04
CA SER A 114 -5.87 -30.15 0.68
C SER A 114 -6.80 -30.16 1.89
N LYS A 115 -8.09 -30.48 1.67
CA LYS A 115 -8.90 -31.08 2.74
C LYS A 115 -8.50 -32.55 2.83
N ALA A 116 -7.41 -32.83 3.56
CA ALA A 116 -7.12 -34.19 3.98
C ALA A 116 -8.17 -34.63 5.00
N LYS A 117 -9.07 -35.53 4.59
CA LYS A 117 -10.04 -36.21 5.47
C LYS A 117 -9.28 -36.96 6.58
N PRO A 118 -9.63 -36.81 7.87
CA PRO A 118 -9.06 -37.64 8.91
C PRO A 118 -9.65 -39.05 8.84
N LYS A 119 -8.78 -40.05 8.68
CA LYS A 119 -9.10 -41.48 8.73
C LYS A 119 -9.31 -41.90 10.19
N PRO A 120 -10.37 -42.64 10.56
CA PRO A 120 -10.63 -42.98 11.95
C PRO A 120 -9.64 -44.04 12.45
N LYS A 121 -8.99 -43.77 13.58
CA LYS A 121 -8.17 -44.75 14.32
C LYS A 121 -9.11 -45.63 15.16
N ALA A 122 -9.33 -46.86 14.71
CA ALA A 122 -9.84 -47.94 15.55
C ALA A 122 -8.73 -48.40 16.51
N GLY A 123 -9.03 -48.44 17.81
CA GLY A 123 -8.08 -48.76 18.87
C GLY A 123 -8.05 -50.24 19.24
N ARG A 124 -6.86 -50.73 19.64
CA ARG A 124 -6.55 -51.77 20.65
C ARG A 124 -5.04 -52.03 20.59
N GLY A 125 -4.27 -52.19 21.65
CA GLY A 125 -4.52 -52.25 23.08
C GLY A 125 -3.18 -52.14 23.85
N LYS A 126 -3.28 -52.01 25.18
CA LYS A 126 -2.19 -52.04 26.17
C LYS A 126 -1.27 -53.26 26.00
N ALA A 127 0.04 -53.09 26.23
CA ALA A 127 0.76 -53.68 27.39
C ALA A 127 2.31 -53.57 27.26
N SER A 128 2.91 -53.03 28.31
CA SER A 128 4.22 -53.32 28.97
C SER A 128 5.44 -53.85 28.19
N ALA A 129 6.56 -53.14 28.37
CA ALA A 129 7.98 -53.56 28.24
C ALA A 129 8.35 -54.73 29.20
N PRO A 130 9.58 -55.33 29.22
CA PRO A 130 10.85 -54.85 28.66
C PRO A 130 11.83 -55.90 28.05
N ARG A 131 13.00 -55.36 27.67
CA ARG A 131 14.26 -55.94 27.16
C ARG A 131 14.73 -57.29 27.76
N ARG A 132 15.35 -58.14 26.93
CA ARG A 132 16.78 -58.60 26.95
C ARG A 132 16.92 -60.06 26.45
N LYS A 133 17.87 -60.29 25.54
CA LYS A 133 19.02 -61.22 25.70
C LYS A 133 19.94 -61.15 24.48
N SER A 134 21.12 -60.58 24.68
CA SER A 134 22.36 -61.07 24.07
C SER A 134 23.04 -61.97 25.10
N ALA A 135 23.82 -62.92 24.58
CA ALA A 135 24.71 -63.86 25.27
C ALA A 135 25.61 -63.21 26.33
#